data_AF-A0A1F8GP56-F1
#
_entry.id   AF-A0A1F8GP56-F1
#
_cell.length_a   1.000
_cell.length_b   1.000
_cell.length_c   1.000
_cell.angle_alpha   90.00
_cell.angle_beta   90.00
_cell.angle_gamma   90.00
#
_symmetry.space_group_name_H-M   'P 1'
#
loop_
_entity.id
_entity.type
_entity.pdbx_description
1 polymer ?
#
loop_
_entity_poly.entity_id
_entity_poly.type
_entity_poly.pdbx_seq_one_letter_code
_entity_poly.pdbx_strand_id
1 'polypeptide(L)' 'MDILGITIEKGKPIYLEGIGGRILGYLHSLRAVVGKKKFRCVIIFSREFTVSFSLLGRNNFFANFKITFDEKKKQVILG' A
#
# COMPACT_ATOMS: atom_id res chain seq x y z
N MET A 1 13.49 1.24 -16.04
CA MET A 1 12.38 0.29 -15.80
C MET A 1 12.37 0.04 -14.30
N ASP A 2 11.32 0.47 -13.59
CA ASP A 2 11.26 0.30 -12.14
C ASP A 2 11.10 -1.19 -11.77
N ILE A 3 11.42 -1.55 -10.52
CA ILE A 3 11.57 -2.94 -10.00
C ILE A 3 10.34 -3.83 -10.26
N LEU A 4 9.16 -3.24 -10.48
CA LEU A 4 7.90 -3.94 -10.72
C LEU A 4 7.49 -4.00 -12.21
N GLY A 5 8.33 -3.52 -13.13
CA GLY A 5 8.01 -3.44 -14.56
C GLY A 5 6.91 -2.42 -14.89
N ILE A 6 6.51 -1.60 -13.92
CA ILE A 6 5.54 -0.51 -14.10
C ILE A 6 6.27 0.81 -14.30
N THR A 7 5.69 1.70 -15.10
CA THR A 7 6.08 3.12 -15.11
C THR A 7 5.29 3.82 -14.01
N ILE A 8 5.94 4.21 -12.92
CA ILE A 8 5.29 4.80 -11.75
C ILE A 8 4.44 6.02 -12.15
N GLU A 9 4.96 6.87 -13.01
CA GLU A 9 4.37 8.14 -13.41
C GLU A 9 3.13 7.98 -14.31
N LYS A 10 2.85 6.76 -14.82
CA LYS A 10 1.59 6.47 -15.54
C LYS A 10 0.38 6.33 -14.62
N GLY A 11 0.59 6.25 -13.30
CA GLY A 11 -0.49 6.25 -12.33
C GLY A 11 -1.17 7.61 -12.23
N LYS A 12 -2.37 7.67 -11.65
CA LYS A 12 -3.05 8.94 -11.41
C LYS A 12 -2.29 9.72 -10.31
N PRO A 13 -1.79 10.94 -10.56
CA PRO A 13 -1.10 11.71 -9.54
C PRO A 13 -2.07 12.08 -8.40
N ILE A 14 -1.57 12.00 -7.16
CA ILE A 14 -2.31 12.33 -5.95
C ILE A 14 -1.34 12.86 -4.89
N TYR A 15 -1.75 13.89 -4.15
CA TYR A 15 -1.01 14.32 -2.96
C TYR A 15 -1.52 13.57 -1.73
N LEU A 16 -0.60 12.98 -0.99
CA LEU A 16 -0.87 12.34 0.30
C LEU A 16 -0.41 13.27 1.40
N GLU A 17 -1.21 13.43 2.45
CA GLU A 17 -0.90 14.27 3.60
C GLU A 17 -0.67 13.42 4.85
N GLY A 18 0.30 13.82 5.67
CA GLY A 18 0.62 13.21 6.94
C GLY A 18 1.27 14.21 7.88
N ILE A 19 1.75 13.71 9.03
CA ILE A 19 2.32 14.56 10.10
C ILE A 19 3.52 15.39 9.58
N GLY A 20 4.33 14.84 8.68
CA GLY A 20 5.51 15.49 8.10
C GLY A 20 5.24 16.39 6.89
N GLY A 21 3.97 16.63 6.52
CA GLY A 21 3.59 17.42 5.35
C GLY A 21 2.96 16.56 4.24
N ARG A 22 3.16 16.97 2.99
CA ARG A 22 2.58 16.31 1.81
C ARG A 22 3.63 15.67 0.92
N ILE A 23 3.29 14.57 0.28
CA ILE A 23 4.10 13.91 -0.74
C ILE A 23 3.30 13.68 -2.02
N LEU A 24 3.96 13.73 -3.17
CA LEU A 24 3.38 13.31 -4.45
C LEU A 24 3.44 11.80 -4.58
N GLY A 25 2.29 11.18 -4.85
CA GLY A 25 2.16 9.77 -5.17
C GLY A 25 1.47 9.55 -6.51
N TYR A 26 1.62 8.35 -7.05
CA TYR A 26 0.98 7.89 -8.28
C TYR A 26 0.16 6.66 -7.96
N LEU A 27 -1.15 6.78 -8.15
CA LEU A 27 -2.12 5.75 -7.86
C LEU A 27 -2.21 4.74 -9.00
N HIS A 28 -2.00 3.47 -8.67
CA HIS A 28 -2.13 2.32 -9.56
C HIS A 28 -3.15 1.34 -8.99
N SER A 29 -3.85 0.65 -9.89
CA SER A 29 -4.80 -0.41 -9.51
C SER A 29 -4.29 -1.75 -10.02
N LEU A 30 -3.65 -2.49 -9.12
CA LEU A 30 -2.91 -3.72 -9.41
C LEU A 30 -3.60 -4.94 -8.81
N ARG A 31 -3.31 -6.13 -9.32
CA ARG A 31 -3.78 -7.38 -8.71
C ARG A 31 -2.82 -7.76 -7.57
N ALA A 32 -3.34 -7.82 -6.35
CA ALA A 32 -2.58 -8.26 -5.18
C ALA A 32 -2.94 -9.71 -4.84
N VAL A 33 -1.96 -10.43 -4.30
CA VAL A 33 -2.12 -11.78 -3.76
C VAL A 33 -1.56 -11.79 -2.34
N VAL A 34 -2.39 -12.13 -1.37
CA VAL A 34 -2.01 -12.24 0.05
C VAL A 34 -2.56 -13.55 0.58
N GLY A 35 -1.66 -14.48 0.89
CA GLY A 35 -2.03 -15.86 1.19
C GLY A 35 -2.85 -16.46 0.04
N LYS A 36 -4.09 -16.85 0.33
CA LYS A 36 -5.03 -17.41 -0.66
C LYS A 36 -5.96 -16.38 -1.31
N LYS A 37 -5.99 -15.13 -0.83
CA LYS A 37 -6.87 -14.08 -1.38
C LYS A 37 -6.19 -13.38 -2.56
N LYS A 38 -6.96 -13.20 -3.64
CA LYS A 38 -6.59 -12.42 -4.82
C LYS A 38 -7.61 -11.30 -4.97
N PHE A 39 -7.16 -10.06 -5.00
CA PHE A 39 -8.06 -8.91 -5.10
C PHE A 39 -7.39 -7.74 -5.83
N ARG A 40 -8.20 -6.78 -6.27
CA ARG A 40 -7.69 -5.56 -6.91
C ARG A 40 -7.31 -4.55 -5.83
N CYS A 41 -6.02 -4.31 -5.69
CA CYS A 41 -5.45 -3.41 -4.72
C CYS A 41 -5.14 -2.05 -5.33
N VAL A 42 -5.51 -0.98 -4.64
CA VAL A 42 -5.05 0.37 -4.96
C VAL A 42 -3.72 0.58 -4.25
N ILE A 43 -2.66 0.78 -5.03
CA ILE A 43 -1.29 0.96 -4.54
C ILE A 43 -0.81 2.33 -5.00
N ILE A 44 -0.22 3.10 -4.10
CA ILE A 44 0.35 4.40 -4.40
C ILE A 44 1.87 4.29 -4.31
N PHE A 45 2.53 4.62 -5.41
CA PHE A 45 3.99 4.69 -5.48
C PHE A 45 4.41 6.15 -5.38
N SER A 46 5.42 6.45 -4.58
CA SER A 46 5.96 7.80 -4.42
C SER A 46 7.48 7.74 -4.41
N ARG A 47 8.13 8.61 -5.18
CA ARG A 47 9.59 8.80 -5.12
C ARG A 47 10.01 9.64 -3.91
N GLU A 48 9.05 10.32 -3.28
CA GLU A 48 9.25 11.17 -2.10
C GLU A 48 9.07 10.40 -0.79
N PHE A 49 8.54 9.18 -0.84
CA PHE A 49 8.41 8.31 0.33
C PHE A 49 9.71 7.54 0.57
N THR A 50 10.62 8.17 1.32
CA THR A 50 12.01 7.72 1.50
C THR A 50 12.25 6.74 2.65
N VAL A 51 11.19 6.27 3.31
CA VAL A 51 11.31 5.26 4.38
C VAL A 51 11.45 3.85 3.79
N SER A 52 12.14 2.96 4.53
CA SER A 52 12.49 1.61 4.07
C SER A 52 11.37 0.57 4.15
N PHE A 53 10.13 0.99 4.43
CA PHE A 53 8.97 0.11 4.53
C PHE A 53 7.79 0.68 3.74
N SER A 54 6.91 -0.20 3.26
CA SER A 54 5.63 0.21 2.66
C SER A 54 4.54 0.31 3.73
N LEU A 55 3.56 1.17 3.50
CA LEU A 55 2.40 1.30 4.37
C LEU A 55 1.21 0.54 3.80
N LEU A 56 0.48 -0.17 4.67
CA LEU A 56 -0.80 -0.78 4.34
C LEU A 56 -1.93 0.08 4.89
N GLY A 57 -2.91 0.36 4.03
CA GLY A 57 -3.99 1.30 4.30
C GLY A 57 -5.32 0.63 4.65
N ARG A 58 -6.15 1.38 5.39
CA ARG A 58 -7.55 1.02 5.69
C ARG A 58 -8.41 0.89 4.44
N ASN A 59 -8.30 1.88 3.55
CA ASN A 59 -9.03 1.87 2.31
C ASN A 59 -8.43 0.83 1.35
N ASN A 60 -9.30 0.04 0.71
CA ASN A 60 -8.97 -1.04 -0.19
C ASN A 60 -8.27 -2.25 0.47
N PHE A 61 -7.02 -2.16 0.94
CA PHE A 61 -6.29 -3.36 1.40
C PHE A 61 -6.93 -4.00 2.65
N PHE A 62 -7.03 -3.26 3.76
CA PHE A 62 -7.59 -3.80 5.01
C PHE A 62 -9.07 -4.16 4.93
N ALA A 63 -9.84 -3.53 4.02
CA ALA A 63 -11.24 -3.90 3.79
C ALA A 63 -11.43 -5.35 3.33
N ASN A 64 -10.38 -6.02 2.85
CA ASN A 64 -10.43 -7.43 2.43
C ASN A 64 -10.21 -8.43 3.59
N PHE A 65 -9.87 -7.97 4.79
CA PHE A 65 -9.44 -8.83 5.88
C PHE A 65 -10.10 -8.47 7.21
N LYS A 66 -10.32 -9.49 8.05
CA LYS A 66 -10.42 -9.25 9.50
C LYS A 66 -9.00 -9.12 10.04
N ILE A 67 -8.68 -7.97 10.64
CA ILE A 67 -7.33 -7.68 11.12
C ILE A 67 -7.30 -7.82 12.63
N THR A 68 -6.36 -8.62 13.12
CA THR A 68 -6.13 -8.82 14.55
C THR A 68 -4.67 -8.52 14.86
N PHE A 69 -4.43 -7.70 15.88
CA PHE A 69 -3.12 -7.43 16.44
C PHE A 69 -2.93 -8.33 17.68
N ASP A 70 -2.03 -9.31 17.60
CA ASP A 70 -1.60 -10.10 18.74
C ASP A 70 -0.32 -9.48 19.30
N GLU A 71 -0.48 -8.48 20.16
CA GLU A 71 0.63 -7.72 20.76
C GLU A 71 1.55 -8.60 21.59
N LYS A 72 1.00 -9.61 22.28
CA LYS A 72 1.80 -10.56 23.08
C LYS A 72 2.80 -11.32 22.19
N LYS A 73 2.40 -11.65 20.96
CA LYS A 73 3.27 -12.32 19.97
C LYS A 73 3.96 -11.36 19.00
N LYS A 74 3.65 -10.06 19.07
CA LYS A 74 4.08 -9.03 18.10
C LYS A 74 3.73 -9.40 16.66
N GLN A 75 2.50 -9.87 16.43
CA GLN A 75 2.05 -10.33 15.11
C GLN A 75 0.77 -9.63 14.66
N VAL A 76 0.64 -9.45 13.35
CA VAL A 76 -0.60 -9.03 12.70
C VAL A 76 -1.17 -10.24 11.94
N ILE A 77 -2.40 -10.61 12.25
CA ILE A 77 -3.11 -11.73 11.64
C ILE A 77 -4.16 -11.17 10.68
N LEU A 78 -4.16 -11.66 9.44
CA LEU A 78 -5.12 -11.31 8.40
C LEU A 78 -6.04 -12.52 8.13
N GLY A 79 -7.33 -12.40 8.47
CA GLY A 79 -8.39 -13.39 8.22
C GLY A 79 -9.18 -13.15 6.94
#